data_AF-A0AAN8WW40-F1
#
_entry.id   AF-A0AAN8WW40-F1
#
_cell.length_a   1.000
_cell.length_b   1.000
_cell.length_c   1.000
_cell.angle_alpha   90.00
_cell.angle_beta   90.00
_cell.angle_gamma   90.00
#
_symmetry.space_group_name_H-M   'P 1'
#
loop_
_entity.id
_entity.type
_entity.pdbx_description
1 polymer ?
#
loop_
_entity_poly.entity_id
_entity_poly.type
_entity_poly.pdbx_seq_one_letter_code
_entity_poly.pdbx_strand_id
1 'polypeptide(L)'
;RNECAVDNGGCSHECRNTVGSFMCCCPPGQRLMTDKVTCQDVNECENHNGGCSHRCVNTQGSYECRCEPHQRLLPDNRTCIGE
;
A
#
# COMPACT_ATOMS: atom_id res chain seq x y z
N ARG A 1 -23.12 -18.21 -10.93
CA ARG A 1 -21.75 -18.35 -11.45
C ARG A 1 -20.81 -17.80 -10.40
N ASN A 2 -19.62 -18.40 -10.23
CA ASN A 2 -18.59 -17.85 -9.37
C ASN A 2 -17.36 -17.60 -10.24
N GLU A 3 -17.18 -16.35 -10.64
CA GLU A 3 -16.10 -15.90 -11.51
C GLU A 3 -14.73 -16.02 -10.81
N CYS A 4 -14.70 -15.94 -9.47
CA CYS A 4 -13.47 -16.13 -8.69
C CYS A 4 -12.95 -17.57 -8.68
N ALA A 5 -13.80 -18.55 -9.02
CA ALA A 5 -13.39 -19.95 -9.05
C ALA A 5 -12.47 -20.30 -10.24
N VAL A 6 -12.33 -19.40 -11.22
CA VAL A 6 -11.49 -19.57 -12.39
C VAL A 6 -10.46 -18.45 -12.43
N ASP A 7 -9.18 -18.80 -12.34
CA ASP A 7 -8.05 -17.85 -12.40
C ASP A 7 -8.21 -16.63 -11.46
N ASN A 8 -8.84 -16.82 -10.29
CA ASN A 8 -9.16 -15.74 -9.35
C ASN A 8 -9.93 -14.57 -9.99
N GLY A 9 -10.74 -14.83 -11.03
CA GLY A 9 -11.41 -13.77 -11.81
C GLY A 9 -10.46 -12.85 -12.57
N GLY A 10 -9.19 -13.23 -12.73
CA GLY A 10 -8.11 -12.38 -13.25
C GLY A 10 -7.57 -11.37 -12.25
N CYS A 11 -8.02 -11.39 -10.99
CA CYS A 11 -7.58 -10.45 -9.96
C CYS A 11 -6.13 -10.74 -9.52
N SER A 12 -5.32 -9.68 -9.40
CA SER A 12 -3.95 -9.77 -8.88
C SER A 12 -3.86 -10.21 -7.42
N HIS A 13 -4.89 -9.93 -6.61
CA HIS A 13 -4.91 -10.24 -5.16
C HIS A 13 -6.19 -10.96 -4.75
N GLU A 14 -7.19 -10.26 -4.22
CA GLU A 14 -8.42 -10.90 -3.73
C GLU A 14 -9.55 -10.76 -4.75
N CYS A 15 -10.23 -11.86 -5.07
CA CYS A 15 -11.47 -11.83 -5.84
C CYS A 15 -12.67 -12.05 -4.91
N ARG A 16 -13.63 -11.13 -4.97
CA ARG A 16 -14.89 -11.24 -4.25
C ARG A 16 -16.04 -11.43 -5.23
N ASN A 17 -16.63 -12.63 -5.19
CA ASN A 17 -17.80 -12.94 -5.98
C ASN A 17 -19.04 -12.19 -5.46
N THR A 18 -19.85 -11.65 -6.35
CA THR A 18 -21.07 -10.91 -6.02
C THR A 18 -22.27 -11.46 -6.79
N VAL A 19 -23.49 -11.06 -6.41
CA VAL A 19 -24.68 -11.48 -7.15
C VAL A 19 -24.67 -10.80 -8.52
N GLY A 20 -24.47 -11.59 -9.58
CA GLY A 20 -24.47 -11.13 -10.97
C GLY A 20 -23.11 -10.67 -11.52
N SER A 21 -22.04 -10.64 -10.72
CA SER A 21 -20.69 -10.27 -11.16
C SER A 21 -19.62 -10.64 -10.11
N PHE A 22 -18.41 -10.11 -10.24
CA PHE A 22 -17.34 -10.18 -9.23
C PHE A 22 -16.59 -8.84 -9.17
N MET A 23 -15.79 -8.65 -8.14
CA MET A 23 -14.87 -7.52 -8.03
C MET A 23 -13.53 -7.96 -7.45
N CYS A 24 -12.46 -7.31 -7.90
CA CYS A 24 -11.15 -7.46 -7.29
C CYS A 24 -10.99 -6.48 -6.13
N CYS A 25 -10.37 -6.95 -5.05
CA CYS A 25 -10.05 -6.17 -3.86
C CYS A 25 -8.54 -6.17 -3.66
N CYS A 26 -8.02 -5.00 -3.26
CA CYS A 26 -6.60 -4.81 -3.00
C CYS A 26 -6.30 -4.85 -1.51
N PRO A 27 -5.10 -5.34 -1.12
CA PRO A 27 -4.64 -5.23 0.25
C PRO A 27 -4.56 -3.77 0.73
N PRO A 28 -4.53 -3.53 2.05
CA PRO A 28 -4.23 -2.21 2.60
C PRO A 28 -2.94 -1.62 2.00
N GLY A 29 -2.92 -0.29 1.81
CA GLY A 29 -1.79 0.41 1.19
C GLY A 29 -1.68 0.23 -0.34
N GLN A 30 -2.63 -0.46 -0.97
CA GLN A 30 -2.67 -0.61 -2.42
C GLN A 30 -4.00 -0.11 -2.99
N ARG A 31 -3.97 0.34 -4.24
CA ARG A 31 -5.16 0.80 -4.98
C ARG A 31 -5.42 -0.09 -6.18
N LEU A 32 -6.70 -0.29 -6.49
CA LEU A 32 -7.12 -0.97 -7.70
C LEU A 32 -6.91 -0.06 -8.91
N MET A 33 -6.23 -0.57 -9.94
CA MET A 33 -5.94 0.15 -11.16
C MET A 33 -7.17 0.26 -12.08
N THR A 34 -7.04 1.03 -13.16
CA THR A 34 -8.12 1.28 -14.12
C THR A 34 -8.58 0.01 -14.85
N ASP A 35 -7.74 -1.02 -14.91
CA ASP A 35 -8.08 -2.34 -15.45
C ASP A 35 -9.01 -3.15 -14.53
N LYS A 36 -9.26 -2.66 -13.30
CA LYS A 36 -10.08 -3.27 -12.25
C LYS A 36 -9.58 -4.62 -11.74
N VAL A 37 -8.36 -5.01 -12.07
CA VAL A 37 -7.80 -6.32 -11.69
C VAL A 37 -6.42 -6.22 -11.05
N THR A 38 -5.64 -5.21 -11.39
CA THR A 38 -4.28 -5.02 -10.88
C THR A 38 -4.29 -4.12 -9.65
N CYS A 39 -3.63 -4.56 -8.58
CA CYS A 39 -3.36 -3.73 -7.41
C CYS A 39 -1.98 -3.10 -7.56
N GLN A 40 -1.95 -1.78 -7.41
CA GLN A 40 -0.72 -1.01 -7.40
C GLN A 40 -0.51 -0.45 -6.00
N ASP A 41 0.73 -0.56 -5.55
CA ASP A 41 1.19 0.05 -4.31
C ASP A 41 0.95 1.57 -4.31
N VAL A 42 0.42 2.09 -3.20
CA VAL A 42 0.25 3.52 -3.01
C VAL A 42 1.54 4.05 -2.42
N ASN A 43 2.26 4.88 -3.18
CA ASN A 43 3.47 5.50 -2.66
C ASN A 43 3.12 6.69 -1.75
N GLU A 44 3.06 6.48 -0.43
CA GLU A 44 2.72 7.56 0.51
C GLU A 44 3.82 8.63 0.59
N CYS A 45 5.07 8.31 0.19
CA CYS A 45 6.17 9.28 0.15
C CYS A 45 5.96 10.39 -0.88
N GLU A 46 5.16 10.15 -1.93
CA GLU A 46 4.83 11.17 -2.93
C GLU A 46 3.91 12.27 -2.36
N ASN A 47 3.24 12.00 -1.25
CA ASN A 47 2.35 12.94 -0.59
C ASN A 47 2.97 13.45 0.72
N HIS A 48 3.46 14.69 0.72
CA HIS A 48 4.08 15.33 1.90
C HIS A 48 5.15 14.42 2.55
N ASN A 49 5.96 13.71 1.77
CA ASN A 49 7.02 12.82 2.28
C ASN A 49 6.49 11.78 3.30
N GLY A 50 5.24 11.31 3.16
CA GLY A 50 4.60 10.41 4.14
C GLY A 50 4.43 11.02 5.55
N GLY A 51 4.64 12.33 5.71
CA GLY A 51 4.74 12.99 7.01
C GLY A 51 6.04 12.69 7.76
N CYS A 52 7.06 12.13 7.09
CA CYS A 52 8.37 11.90 7.68
C CYS A 52 9.13 13.21 7.86
N SER A 53 9.80 13.38 9.00
CA SER A 53 10.67 14.54 9.27
C SER A 53 11.94 14.56 8.40
N HIS A 54 12.46 13.39 8.03
CA HIS A 54 13.68 13.23 7.24
C HIS A 54 13.39 12.42 5.96
N ARG A 55 13.82 11.16 5.87
CA ARG A 55 13.68 10.36 4.66
C ARG A 55 12.45 9.45 4.73
N CYS A 56 11.54 9.56 3.77
CA CYS A 56 10.52 8.55 3.54
C CYS A 56 11.04 7.46 2.61
N VAL A 57 10.75 6.20 2.92
CA VAL A 57 11.03 5.05 2.07
C VAL A 57 9.74 4.29 1.83
N ASN A 58 9.33 4.24 0.56
CA ASN A 58 8.15 3.50 0.16
C ASN A 58 8.40 1.99 0.24
N THR A 59 7.42 1.23 0.70
CA THR A 59 7.48 -0.23 0.83
C THR A 59 6.21 -0.87 0.28
N GLN A 60 6.20 -2.17 0.04
CA GLN A 60 4.99 -2.82 -0.46
C GLN A 60 3.88 -2.80 0.61
N GLY A 61 2.81 -2.05 0.35
CA GLY A 61 1.62 -1.88 1.18
C GLY A 61 1.76 -0.86 2.31
N SER A 62 2.85 -0.10 2.37
CA SER A 62 3.12 0.88 3.44
C SER A 62 4.32 1.77 3.09
N TYR A 63 4.74 2.62 4.02
CA TYR A 63 6.00 3.33 3.98
C TYR A 63 6.67 3.33 5.36
N GLU A 64 7.95 3.69 5.40
CA GLU A 64 8.70 3.89 6.64
C GLU A 64 9.51 5.18 6.61
N CYS A 65 9.62 5.84 7.76
CA CYS A 65 10.49 6.99 7.93
C CYS A 65 11.86 6.53 8.44
N ARG A 66 12.93 6.96 7.76
CA ARG A 66 14.31 6.67 8.12
C ARG A 66 15.03 7.95 8.54
N CYS A 67 15.82 7.84 9.59
CA CYS A 67 16.64 8.92 10.13
C CYS A 67 18.07 8.87 9.59
N GLU A 68 18.77 9.99 9.68
CA GLU A 68 20.21 10.05 9.37
C GLU A 68 21.04 9.38 10.46
N PRO A 69 22.33 9.05 10.21
CA PRO A 69 23.22 8.56 11.25
C PRO A 69 23.26 9.52 12.46
N HIS A 70 23.29 8.96 13.68
CA HIS A 70 23.25 9.69 14.96
C HIS A 70 21.90 10.35 15.29
N GLN A 71 20.82 9.91 14.63
CA GLN A 71 19.47 10.27 14.99
C GLN A 71 18.65 9.02 15.33
N ARG A 72 17.64 9.18 16.19
CA ARG A 72 16.67 8.13 16.51
C ARG A 72 15.26 8.51 16.10
N LEU A 73 14.51 7.53 15.60
CA LEU A 73 13.09 7.68 15.27
C LEU A 73 12.25 7.64 16.55
N LEU A 74 11.33 8.59 16.69
CA LEU A 74 10.38 8.64 17.80
C LEU A 74 9.26 7.59 17.64
N PRO A 75 8.51 7.27 18.72
CA PRO A 75 7.39 6.34 18.67
C PRO A 75 6.23 6.75 17.75
N ASP A 76 6.23 8.00 17.26
CA ASP A 76 5.30 8.47 16.22
C ASP A 76 5.63 7.93 14.81
N ASN A 77 6.74 7.19 14.68
CA ASN A 77 7.30 6.64 13.44
C ASN A 77 7.55 7.67 12.34
N ARG A 78 7.70 8.96 12.70
CA ARG A 78 7.80 10.07 11.74
C ARG A 78 8.91 11.04 12.07
N THR A 79 9.10 11.33 13.36
CA THR A 79 10.03 12.36 13.82
C THR A 79 11.37 11.77 14.20
N CYS A 80 12.45 12.31 13.65
CA CYS A 80 13.81 11.97 14.02
C CYS A 80 14.38 13.05 14.93
N ILE A 81 15.05 12.64 16.01
CA ILE A 81 15.76 13.55 16.91
C ILE A 81 17.24 13.14 16.98
N GLY A 82 18.12 14.14 17.05
CA GLY A 82 19.55 13.92 17.27
C GLY A 82 19.81 13.39 18.67
N GLU A 83 20.80 12.52 18.79
CA GLU A 83 21.36 12.08 20.08
C GLU A 83 22.43 13.05 20.60
#